data_AF-A0A7S2DC94-F1
#
_entry.id   AF-A0A7S2DC94-F1
#
_cell.length_a   1.000
_cell.length_b   1.000
_cell.length_c   1.000
_cell.angle_alpha   90.00
_cell.angle_beta   90.00
_cell.angle_gamma   90.00
#
_symmetry.space_group_name_H-M   'P 1'
#
loop_
_entity.id
_entity.type
_entity.pdbx_description
1 polymer ?
#
loop_
_entity_poly.entity_id
_entity_poly.type
_entity_poly.pdbx_seq_one_letter_code
_entity_poly.pdbx_strand_id
1 'polypeptide(L)'
;KDSALDSEGKEAVWSIAQLLSNLHESLPLSAEGARSLLFAIQCNAHTIVDPASEQAVALGLFPLVSMLNHEFDFNCEHGFTVTRGERPLLVVRATRPILFGEECCYSYVPPSLERGAAAVLLKKGYGIDQSVTHSKKEKEDAET
;
A
#
# COMPACT_ATOMS: atom_id res chain seq x y z
N LYS A 1 30.55 7.06 2.56
CA LYS A 1 30.59 7.40 4.01
C LYS A 1 29.37 6.76 4.62
N ASP A 2 29.59 5.73 5.41
CA ASP A 2 28.56 4.84 5.95
C ASP A 2 27.56 5.61 6.80
N SER A 3 26.28 5.59 6.42
CA SER A 3 25.20 5.86 7.34
C SER A 3 25.01 4.62 8.19
N ALA A 4 25.75 4.55 9.31
CA ALA A 4 25.48 3.55 10.32
C ALA A 4 24.01 3.72 10.77
N LEU A 5 23.22 2.66 10.66
CA LEU A 5 21.85 2.63 11.17
C LEU A 5 21.84 3.07 12.64
N ASP A 6 20.90 3.93 13.00
CA ASP A 6 20.66 4.33 14.39
C ASP A 6 20.16 3.14 15.21
N SER A 7 20.00 3.33 16.52
CA SER A 7 19.54 2.28 17.44
C SER A 7 18.18 1.72 17.03
N GLU A 8 17.27 2.58 16.54
CA GLU A 8 15.94 2.20 16.09
C GLU A 8 15.99 1.36 14.81
N GLY A 9 16.82 1.74 13.85
CA GLY A 9 17.08 0.99 12.63
C GLY A 9 17.73 -0.38 12.91
N LYS A 10 18.60 -0.47 13.92
CA LYS A 10 19.19 -1.76 14.35
C LYS A 10 18.17 -2.68 15.00
N GLU A 11 17.31 -2.15 15.86
CA GLU A 11 16.21 -2.90 16.49
C GLU A 11 15.19 -3.40 15.46
N ALA A 12 14.85 -2.57 14.46
CA ALA A 12 13.97 -2.97 13.36
C ALA A 12 14.58 -4.11 12.52
N VAL A 13 15.88 -4.01 12.19
CA VAL A 13 16.60 -5.08 11.47
C VAL A 13 16.63 -6.38 12.28
N TRP A 14 16.88 -6.30 13.58
CA TRP A 14 16.90 -7.48 14.45
C TRP A 14 15.52 -8.12 14.58
N SER A 15 14.48 -7.32 14.73
CA SER A 15 13.08 -7.78 14.78
C SER A 15 12.66 -8.48 13.49
N ILE A 16 13.04 -7.93 12.32
CA ILE A 16 12.79 -8.57 11.02
C ILE A 16 13.57 -9.88 10.92
N ALA A 17 14.84 -9.91 11.34
CA ALA A 17 15.67 -11.12 11.31
C ALA A 17 15.08 -12.24 12.18
N GLN A 18 14.58 -11.90 13.37
CA GLN A 18 13.93 -12.86 14.27
C GLN A 18 12.61 -13.38 13.68
N LEU A 19 11.81 -12.50 13.08
CA LEU A 19 10.57 -12.88 12.42
C LEU A 19 10.82 -13.79 11.21
N LEU A 20 11.85 -13.49 10.41
CA LEU A 20 12.31 -14.33 9.30
C LEU A 20 12.80 -15.71 9.77
N SER A 21 13.53 -15.76 10.89
CA SER A 21 14.01 -17.02 11.48
C SER A 21 12.84 -17.90 11.91
N ASN A 22 11.83 -17.32 12.58
CA ASN A 22 10.62 -18.03 12.99
C ASN A 22 9.77 -18.47 11.79
N LEU A 23 9.75 -17.67 10.71
CA LEU A 23 9.06 -18.03 9.47
C LEU A 23 9.74 -19.21 8.76
N HIS A 24 11.08 -19.26 8.76
CA HIS A 24 11.84 -20.34 8.14
C HIS A 24 11.59 -21.71 8.78
N GLU A 25 11.34 -21.75 10.10
CA GLU A 25 10.99 -23.00 10.79
C GLU A 25 9.60 -23.53 10.42
N SER A 26 8.69 -22.65 9.99
CA SER A 26 7.28 -22.97 9.72
C SER A 26 6.94 -23.04 8.22
N LEU A 27 7.73 -22.39 7.37
CA LEU A 27 7.61 -22.36 5.91
C LEU A 27 8.99 -22.58 5.31
N PRO A 28 9.19 -23.56 4.41
CA PRO A 28 10.49 -23.87 3.80
C PRO A 28 10.87 -22.83 2.73
N LEU A 29 11.00 -21.57 3.14
CA LEU A 29 11.36 -20.44 2.29
C LEU A 29 12.84 -20.13 2.43
N SER A 30 13.53 -19.93 1.31
CA SER A 30 14.87 -19.34 1.35
C SER A 30 14.81 -17.92 1.93
N ALA A 31 15.95 -17.41 2.43
CA ALA A 31 16.02 -16.02 2.91
C ALA A 31 15.56 -15.01 1.82
N GLU A 32 15.83 -15.30 0.55
CA GLU A 32 15.39 -14.47 -0.57
C GLU A 32 13.87 -14.56 -0.80
N GLY A 33 13.31 -15.76 -0.70
CA GLY A 33 11.86 -15.97 -0.79
C GLY A 33 11.11 -15.26 0.33
N ALA A 34 11.66 -15.29 1.55
CA ALA A 34 11.08 -14.61 2.69
C ALA A 34 11.16 -13.08 2.56
N ARG A 35 12.27 -12.52 2.06
CA ARG A 35 12.38 -11.08 1.73
C ARG A 35 11.36 -10.66 0.69
N SER A 36 11.25 -11.43 -0.40
CA SER A 36 10.31 -11.18 -1.48
C SER A 36 8.86 -11.19 -0.98
N LEU A 37 8.52 -12.16 -0.14
CA LEU A 37 7.20 -12.25 0.47
C LEU A 37 6.90 -11.07 1.39
N LEU A 38 7.84 -10.67 2.26
CA LEU A 38 7.66 -9.51 3.13
C LEU A 38 7.46 -8.22 2.33
N PHE A 39 8.22 -8.04 1.24
CA PHE A 39 8.05 -6.90 0.36
C PHE A 39 6.68 -6.93 -0.34
N ALA A 40 6.25 -8.09 -0.83
CA ALA A 40 4.92 -8.26 -1.41
C ALA A 40 3.81 -7.93 -0.39
N ILE A 41 3.94 -8.37 0.86
CA ILE A 41 3.00 -8.03 1.93
C ILE A 41 3.00 -6.52 2.18
N GLN A 42 4.17 -5.91 2.34
CA GLN A 42 4.26 -4.46 2.62
C GLN A 42 3.62 -3.61 1.52
N CYS A 43 3.81 -3.97 0.26
CA CYS A 43 3.29 -3.18 -0.86
C CYS A 43 1.81 -3.45 -1.17
N ASN A 44 1.26 -4.60 -0.78
CA ASN A 44 -0.05 -5.05 -1.28
C ASN A 44 -1.08 -5.34 -0.18
N ALA A 45 -0.69 -5.37 1.08
CA ALA A 45 -1.61 -5.66 2.16
C ALA A 45 -2.43 -4.45 2.57
N HIS A 46 -3.70 -4.69 2.89
CA HIS A 46 -4.65 -3.67 3.31
C HIS A 46 -4.98 -3.83 4.79
N THR A 47 -4.93 -2.71 5.52
CA THR A 47 -5.41 -2.65 6.90
C THR A 47 -6.92 -2.81 6.92
N ILE A 48 -7.39 -3.90 7.52
CA ILE A 48 -8.82 -4.15 7.71
C ILE A 48 -9.26 -3.36 8.94
N VAL A 49 -10.24 -2.48 8.74
CA VAL A 49 -10.80 -1.60 9.77
C VAL A 49 -12.17 -2.12 10.17
N ASP A 50 -12.47 -2.14 11.46
CA ASP A 50 -13.82 -2.39 11.95
C ASP A 50 -14.71 -1.18 11.64
N PRO A 51 -15.78 -1.34 10.82
CA PRO A 51 -16.64 -0.23 10.43
C PRO A 51 -17.32 0.48 11.61
N ALA A 52 -17.50 -0.19 12.76
CA ALA A 52 -18.18 0.39 13.91
C ALA A 52 -17.27 1.26 14.78
N SER A 53 -15.99 0.90 14.89
CA SER A 53 -15.03 1.55 15.78
C SER A 53 -13.94 2.35 15.05
N GLU A 54 -13.87 2.23 13.72
CA GLU A 54 -12.80 2.77 12.87
C GLU A 54 -11.39 2.32 13.31
N GLN A 55 -11.30 1.26 14.11
CA GLN A 55 -10.03 0.73 14.57
C GLN A 55 -9.50 -0.32 13.58
N ALA A 56 -8.19 -0.32 13.38
CA ALA A 56 -7.50 -1.40 12.66
C ALA A 56 -7.59 -2.70 13.47
N VAL A 57 -8.13 -3.76 12.86
CA VAL A 57 -8.34 -5.06 13.51
C VAL A 57 -7.49 -6.17 12.91
N ALA A 58 -7.08 -6.04 11.65
CA ALA A 58 -6.28 -7.05 10.96
C ALA A 58 -5.55 -6.46 9.75
N LEU A 59 -4.66 -7.28 9.16
CA LEU A 59 -4.03 -7.03 7.88
C LEU A 59 -4.46 -8.14 6.91
N GLY A 60 -4.90 -7.79 5.70
CA GLY A 60 -5.36 -8.74 4.69
C GLY A 60 -4.68 -8.55 3.34
N LEU A 61 -4.58 -9.63 2.55
CA LEU A 61 -4.10 -9.58 1.18
C LEU A 61 -5.29 -9.76 0.22
N PHE A 62 -5.47 -8.80 -0.69
CA PHE A 62 -6.56 -8.78 -1.65
C PHE A 62 -6.01 -8.59 -3.07
N PRO A 63 -5.47 -9.66 -3.70
CA PRO A 63 -4.65 -9.54 -4.91
C PRO A 63 -5.30 -8.77 -6.06
N LEU A 64 -6.61 -8.93 -6.27
CA LEU A 64 -7.34 -8.22 -7.33
C LEU A 64 -7.40 -6.71 -7.09
N VAL A 65 -7.51 -6.29 -5.84
CA VAL A 65 -7.57 -4.87 -5.46
C VAL A 65 -6.18 -4.27 -5.50
N SER A 66 -5.16 -5.03 -5.11
CA SER A 66 -3.75 -4.60 -5.16
C SER A 66 -3.25 -4.33 -6.59
N MET A 67 -4.05 -4.63 -7.63
CA MET A 67 -3.75 -4.26 -9.01
C MET A 67 -4.13 -2.82 -9.35
N LEU A 68 -5.00 -2.16 -8.58
CA LEU A 68 -5.40 -0.78 -8.86
C LEU A 68 -4.29 0.17 -8.40
N ASN A 69 -3.93 1.11 -9.28
CA ASN A 69 -2.84 2.04 -9.00
C ASN A 69 -3.27 3.21 -8.11
N HIS A 70 -2.24 3.94 -7.65
CA HIS A 70 -2.41 5.17 -6.92
C HIS A 70 -2.65 6.38 -7.83
N GLU A 71 -3.68 7.18 -7.53
CA GLU A 71 -3.81 8.53 -8.06
C GLU A 71 -4.35 9.50 -6.99
N PHE A 72 -3.98 10.78 -7.07
CA PHE A 72 -4.51 11.81 -6.17
C PHE A 72 -5.95 12.20 -6.52
N ASP A 73 -6.29 12.23 -7.80
CA ASP A 73 -7.65 12.43 -8.32
C ASP A 73 -8.27 11.08 -8.68
N PHE A 74 -8.30 10.20 -7.69
CA PHE A 74 -8.76 8.83 -7.85
C PHE A 74 -10.26 8.74 -8.13
N ASN A 75 -10.67 7.70 -8.86
CA ASN A 75 -12.07 7.44 -9.22
C ASN A 75 -12.69 6.25 -8.48
N CYS A 76 -11.91 5.56 -7.64
CA CYS A 76 -12.34 4.45 -6.81
C CYS A 76 -11.97 4.66 -5.35
N GLU A 77 -12.85 4.24 -4.44
CA GLU A 77 -12.56 4.06 -3.02
C GLU A 77 -12.72 2.59 -2.64
N HIS A 78 -12.05 2.14 -1.58
CA HIS A 78 -12.22 0.80 -1.05
C HIS A 78 -12.73 0.83 0.39
N GLY A 79 -13.48 -0.20 0.76
CA GLY A 79 -13.94 -0.42 2.13
C GLY A 79 -14.05 -1.91 2.44
N PHE A 80 -14.35 -2.24 3.69
CA PHE A 80 -14.47 -3.61 4.16
C PHE A 80 -15.89 -3.94 4.58
N THR A 81 -16.34 -5.14 4.21
CA THR A 81 -17.51 -5.78 4.83
C THR A 81 -16.99 -6.88 5.73
N VAL A 82 -17.29 -6.78 7.03
CA VAL A 82 -16.85 -7.74 8.04
C VAL A 82 -18.08 -8.38 8.68
N THR A 83 -18.31 -9.65 8.37
CA THR A 83 -19.37 -10.47 9.00
C THR A 83 -18.73 -11.45 9.97
N ARG A 84 -19.27 -11.54 11.19
CA ARG A 84 -18.74 -12.45 12.22
C ARG A 84 -18.76 -13.90 11.72
N GLY A 85 -17.59 -14.55 11.73
CA GLY A 85 -17.43 -15.94 11.29
C GLY A 85 -17.18 -16.12 9.80
N GLU A 86 -17.18 -15.03 9.02
CA GLU A 86 -16.84 -15.05 7.60
C GLU A 86 -15.50 -14.37 7.33
N ARG A 87 -14.95 -14.61 6.14
CA ARG A 87 -13.75 -13.90 5.69
C ARG A 87 -14.12 -12.45 5.35
N PRO A 88 -13.33 -11.46 5.78
CA PRO A 88 -13.54 -10.07 5.38
C PRO A 88 -13.56 -9.93 3.87
N LEU A 89 -14.48 -9.12 3.35
CA LEU A 89 -14.56 -8.79 1.94
C LEU A 89 -14.10 -7.34 1.74
N LEU A 90 -13.17 -7.13 0.82
CA LEU A 90 -12.82 -5.80 0.35
C LEU A 90 -13.72 -5.46 -0.83
N VAL A 91 -14.40 -4.33 -0.75
CA VAL A 91 -15.29 -3.80 -1.79
C VAL A 91 -14.68 -2.52 -2.35
N VAL A 92 -14.58 -2.44 -3.67
CA VAL A 92 -14.19 -1.22 -4.38
C VAL A 92 -15.43 -0.57 -4.98
N ARG A 93 -15.59 0.74 -4.79
CA ARG A 93 -16.72 1.53 -5.29
C ARG A 93 -16.19 2.69 -6.09
N ALA A 94 -16.85 2.99 -7.21
CA ALA A 94 -16.58 4.19 -7.97
C ALA A 94 -17.08 5.42 -7.19
N THR A 95 -16.24 6.45 -7.08
CA THR A 95 -16.58 7.74 -6.45
C THR A 95 -17.19 8.73 -7.44
N ARG A 96 -17.03 8.45 -8.75
CA ARG A 96 -17.61 9.18 -9.87
C ARG A 96 -17.84 8.23 -11.06
N PRO A 97 -18.58 8.63 -12.11
CA PRO A 97 -18.63 7.86 -13.35
C PRO A 97 -17.22 7.59 -13.90
N ILE A 98 -16.97 6.37 -14.35
CA ILE A 98 -15.72 5.90 -14.95
C ILE A 98 -15.98 5.64 -16.43
N LEU A 99 -15.21 6.27 -17.31
CA LEU A 99 -15.38 6.12 -18.75
C LEU A 99 -14.81 4.79 -19.24
N PHE A 100 -15.29 4.32 -20.39
CA PHE A 100 -14.73 3.11 -21.00
C PHE A 100 -13.25 3.33 -21.34
N GLY A 101 -12.39 2.43 -20.86
CA GLY A 101 -10.94 2.51 -21.04
C GLY A 101 -10.22 3.40 -20.03
N GLU A 102 -10.94 4.08 -19.14
CA GLU A 102 -10.33 4.81 -18.02
C GLU A 102 -9.78 3.83 -16.96
N GLU A 103 -8.59 4.11 -16.44
CA GLU A 103 -7.99 3.30 -15.38
C GLU A 103 -8.71 3.48 -14.05
N CYS A 104 -8.97 2.38 -13.34
CA CYS A 104 -9.49 2.43 -11.98
C CYS A 104 -8.34 2.66 -10.98
N CYS A 105 -8.36 3.79 -10.28
CA CYS A 105 -7.33 4.19 -9.33
C CYS A 105 -7.93 4.48 -7.95
N TYR A 106 -7.16 4.28 -6.88
CA TYR A 106 -7.53 4.70 -5.51
C TYR A 106 -6.35 5.38 -4.78
N SER A 107 -6.57 5.99 -3.62
CA SER A 107 -5.47 6.57 -2.85
C SER A 107 -4.77 5.54 -1.95
N TYR A 108 -3.45 5.37 -2.07
CA TYR A 108 -2.65 4.51 -1.18
C TYR A 108 -2.33 5.16 0.17
N VAL A 109 -2.57 6.47 0.27
CA VAL A 109 -2.33 7.29 1.46
C VAL A 109 -3.60 8.04 1.84
N PRO A 110 -3.76 8.51 3.09
CA PRO A 110 -4.94 9.26 3.48
C PRO A 110 -5.15 10.49 2.56
N PRO A 111 -6.33 10.64 1.93
CA PRO A 111 -6.61 11.75 1.00
C PRO A 111 -6.55 13.14 1.63
N SER A 112 -6.62 13.22 2.96
CA SER A 112 -6.53 14.46 3.74
C SER A 112 -5.10 14.98 3.92
N LEU A 113 -4.08 14.20 3.54
CA LEU A 113 -2.69 14.63 3.66
C LEU A 113 -2.34 15.69 2.60
N GLU A 114 -1.52 16.65 3.00
CA GLU A 114 -0.89 17.57 2.05
C GLU A 114 -0.03 16.79 1.05
N ARG A 115 -0.05 17.21 -0.22
CA ARG A 115 0.64 16.52 -1.33
C ARG A 115 2.12 16.28 -1.06
N GLY A 116 2.82 17.22 -0.42
CA GLY A 116 4.23 17.04 -0.07
C GLY A 116 4.46 15.88 0.91
N ALA A 117 3.64 15.81 1.96
CA ALA A 117 3.67 14.72 2.94
C ALA A 117 3.26 13.38 2.30
N ALA A 118 2.23 13.38 1.47
CA ALA A 118 1.79 12.21 0.72
C ALA A 118 2.89 11.66 -0.21
N ALA A 119 3.61 12.54 -0.93
CA ALA A 119 4.70 12.14 -1.82
C ALA A 119 5.86 11.46 -1.06
N VAL A 120 6.18 11.95 0.14
CA VAL A 120 7.19 11.31 1.01
C VAL A 120 6.76 9.90 1.41
N LEU A 121 5.49 9.71 1.79
CA LEU A 121 4.95 8.40 2.16
C LEU A 121 4.91 7.44 0.97
N LEU A 122 4.50 7.91 -0.21
CA LEU A 122 4.46 7.10 -1.43
C LEU A 122 5.86 6.64 -1.85
N LYS A 123 6.85 7.53 -1.78
CA LYS A 123 8.24 7.19 -2.10
C LYS A 123 8.82 6.19 -1.09
N LYS A 124 8.56 6.38 0.20
CA LYS A 124 9.09 5.50 1.27
C LYS A 124 8.39 4.14 1.31
N GLY A 125 7.07 4.11 1.16
CA GLY A 125 6.26 2.90 1.31
C GLY A 125 6.15 2.06 0.04
N TYR A 126 6.12 2.73 -1.13
CA TYR A 126 5.80 2.09 -2.41
C TYR A 126 6.85 2.34 -3.49
N GLY A 127 7.91 3.12 -3.21
CA GLY A 127 8.93 3.46 -4.20
C GLY A 127 8.44 4.35 -5.33
N ILE A 128 7.25 4.97 -5.19
CA ILE A 128 6.64 5.81 -6.23
C ILE A 128 7.21 7.23 -6.14
N ASP A 129 7.89 7.68 -7.21
CA ASP A 129 8.38 9.05 -7.32
C ASP A 129 7.41 9.93 -8.14
N GLN A 130 6.61 10.73 -7.43
CA GLN A 130 5.60 11.63 -8.01
C GLN A 130 6.19 12.89 -8.68
N SER A 131 7.50 13.15 -8.54
CA SER A 131 8.12 14.30 -9.24
C SER A 131 8.13 14.13 -10.76
N VAL A 132 7.97 12.88 -11.24
CA VAL A 132 8.03 12.51 -12.65
C VAL A 132 6.64 12.52 -13.31
N THR A 133 5.56 12.32 -12.55
CA THR A 133 4.18 12.21 -13.07
C THR A 133 3.53 13.57 -13.33
N HIS A 134 3.76 14.56 -12.46
CA HIS A 134 3.23 15.93 -12.67
C HIS A 134 3.81 16.62 -13.90
N SER A 135 5.08 16.38 -14.22
CA SER A 135 5.76 16.97 -15.37
C SER A 135 5.33 16.42 -16.73
N LYS A 136 4.52 15.34 -16.75
CA LYS A 136 3.83 14.85 -17.97
C LYS A 136 2.42 15.41 -18.12
N LYS A 137 1.63 15.41 -17.05
CA LYS A 137 0.23 15.92 -17.07
C LYS A 137 0.18 17.42 -17.40
N GLU A 138 1.11 18.22 -16.85
CA GLU A 138 1.25 19.65 -17.19
C GLU A 138 1.68 19.92 -18.64
N LYS A 139 2.31 18.95 -19.31
CA LYS A 139 2.69 19.09 -20.73
C LYS A 139 1.54 18.72 -21.66
N GLU A 140 0.77 17.69 -21.33
CA GLU A 140 -0.41 17.30 -22.10
C GLU A 140 -1.51 18.37 -22.02
N ASP A 141 -1.76 18.94 -20.84
CA ASP A 141 -2.75 20.03 -20.66
C ASP A 141 -2.31 21.36 -21.31
N ALA A 142 -1.01 21.53 -21.63
CA ALA A 142 -0.49 22.71 -22.32
C ALA A 142 -0.44 22.56 -23.86
N GLU A 143 -0.67 21.34 -24.38
CA GLU A 143 -0.70 21.03 -25.82
C GLU A 143 -2.14 20.84 -26.35
N THR A 144 -3.17 21.10 -25.53
CA THR A 144 -4.59 21.14 -25.93
C THR A 144 -5.18 22.54 -25.80
#